data_AF-A0A846LUN4-F1
#
_entry.id   AF-A0A846LUN4-F1
#
_cell.length_a   1.000
_cell.length_b   1.000
_cell.length_c   1.000
_cell.angle_alpha   90.00
_cell.angle_beta   90.00
_cell.angle_gamma   90.00
#
_symmetry.space_group_name_H-M   'P 1'
#
loop_
_entity.id
_entity.type
_entity.pdbx_description
1 polymer ?
#
loop_
_entity_poly.entity_id
_entity_poly.type
_entity_poly.pdbx_seq_one_letter_code
_entity_poly.pdbx_strand_id
1 'polypeptide(L)'
;MLRIVSRSAVVLSAITLVLIGGTSAAGATTHEPAATQAASAQRVHAAGAFTAAIDFSSLETRDVSTSTCLFQVEGTLTFTGTLDGVASGTTTALIDAPCLEALSSPPGTFRDVFRFDGDFTGTVDGVPATGDLRYAGITRPGGAIDATIILRAEQARAQLRTVDAQVGVGGTYRGVAVTKG
;
A
#
# COMPACT_ATOMS: atom_id res chain seq x y z
N MET A 1 33.01 23.89 19.58
CA MET A 1 33.17 23.23 18.27
C MET A 1 32.02 23.71 17.39
N LEU A 2 32.30 24.68 16.50
CA LEU A 2 32.37 24.57 15.03
C LEU A 2 30.95 24.65 14.39
N ARG A 3 30.49 25.87 14.04
CA ARG A 3 30.36 26.49 12.67
C ARG A 3 29.50 25.62 11.72
N ILE A 4 28.53 26.12 10.95
CA ILE A 4 28.64 27.14 9.90
C ILE A 4 27.22 27.68 9.57
N VAL A 5 27.09 29.00 9.53
CA VAL A 5 25.97 29.75 8.93
C VAL A 5 26.34 30.05 7.49
N SER A 6 25.47 29.79 6.51
CA SER A 6 25.65 30.31 5.14
C SER A 6 24.49 31.23 4.78
N ARG A 7 24.80 32.52 4.74
CA ARG A 7 24.01 33.57 4.09
C ARG A 7 24.72 33.88 2.78
N SER A 8 24.02 33.78 1.66
CA SER A 8 24.51 34.32 0.39
C SER A 8 23.59 35.46 -0.04
N ALA A 9 24.21 36.63 -0.15
CA ALA A 9 23.63 37.88 -0.58
C ALA A 9 23.89 38.11 -2.07
N VAL A 10 22.90 38.72 -2.73
CA VAL A 10 22.96 39.84 -3.70
C VAL A 10 24.00 39.77 -4.82
N VAL A 11 23.54 39.83 -6.08
CA VAL A 11 24.08 40.78 -7.08
C VAL A 11 22.93 41.28 -7.97
N LEU A 12 22.69 42.60 -7.92
CA LEU A 12 21.99 43.38 -8.92
C LEU A 12 23.00 43.76 -10.01
N SER A 13 22.67 43.59 -11.29
CA SER A 13 23.30 44.33 -12.38
C SER A 13 22.29 44.61 -13.48
N ALA A 14 22.04 45.91 -13.68
CA ALA A 14 21.36 46.47 -14.83
C ALA A 14 22.35 46.66 -16.01
N ILE A 15 21.81 47.10 -17.16
CA ILE A 15 22.42 47.93 -18.23
C ILE A 15 22.43 47.28 -19.64
N THR A 16 21.46 47.75 -20.45
CA THR A 16 21.60 48.39 -21.79
C THR A 16 21.60 47.58 -23.10
N LEU A 17 20.49 47.76 -23.84
CA LEU A 17 20.29 48.20 -25.24
C LEU A 17 21.39 47.95 -26.32
N VAL A 18 20.99 47.39 -27.48
CA VAL A 18 21.11 47.93 -28.87
C VAL A 18 20.91 46.81 -29.93
N LEU A 19 19.80 46.91 -30.67
CA LEU A 19 19.64 46.97 -32.15
C LEU A 19 20.55 46.18 -33.14
N ILE A 20 19.90 45.58 -34.16
CA ILE A 20 20.28 45.34 -35.58
C ILE A 20 20.44 43.87 -36.04
N GLY A 21 19.50 43.45 -36.92
CA GLY A 21 19.79 42.86 -38.25
C GLY A 21 20.20 41.38 -38.38
N GLY A 22 19.63 40.71 -39.38
CA GLY A 22 20.28 39.57 -40.05
C GLY A 22 19.40 38.35 -40.31
N THR A 23 18.79 38.29 -41.50
CA THR A 23 18.34 37.06 -42.14
C THR A 23 19.54 36.22 -42.57
N SER A 24 19.58 34.93 -42.23
CA SER A 24 20.25 33.87 -43.02
C SER A 24 19.82 32.49 -42.52
N ALA A 25 19.23 31.71 -43.42
CA ALA A 25 18.90 30.31 -43.23
C ALA A 25 20.17 29.46 -43.19
N ALA A 26 20.31 28.62 -42.17
CA ALA A 26 21.26 27.52 -42.14
C ALA A 26 20.55 26.31 -41.49
N GLY A 27 20.50 25.21 -42.23
CA GLY A 27 19.77 24.00 -41.86
C GLY A 27 20.23 23.43 -40.53
N ALA A 28 19.35 23.49 -39.53
CA ALA A 28 19.49 22.70 -38.32
C ALA A 28 19.00 21.28 -38.65
N THR A 29 19.93 20.31 -38.65
CA THR A 29 19.56 18.93 -38.35
C THR A 29 19.04 18.94 -36.92
N THR A 30 17.72 19.03 -36.76
CA THR A 30 17.03 18.77 -35.50
C THR A 30 17.37 17.34 -35.09
N HIS A 31 18.26 17.21 -34.11
CA HIS A 31 18.25 16.04 -33.24
C HIS A 31 16.92 16.11 -32.51
N GLU A 32 15.94 15.34 -33.00
CA GLU A 32 14.72 15.07 -32.30
C GLU A 32 15.12 14.35 -31.00
N PRO A 33 14.94 14.96 -29.82
CA PRO A 33 15.15 14.23 -28.59
C PRO A 33 14.19 13.05 -28.62
N ALA A 34 14.73 11.84 -28.61
CA ALA A 34 13.96 10.62 -28.52
C ALA A 34 12.97 10.79 -27.37
N ALA A 35 11.69 10.94 -27.71
CA ALA A 35 10.64 11.09 -26.73
C ALA A 35 10.65 9.80 -25.91
N THR A 36 11.15 9.88 -24.67
CA THR A 36 11.02 8.81 -23.69
C THR A 36 9.53 8.50 -23.63
N GLN A 37 9.15 7.34 -24.18
CA GLN A 37 7.78 6.89 -24.24
C GLN A 37 7.28 6.82 -22.80
N ALA A 38 6.40 7.76 -22.43
CA ALA A 38 5.81 7.78 -21.11
C ALA A 38 5.00 6.50 -20.97
N ALA A 39 5.45 5.59 -20.10
CA ALA A 39 4.74 4.37 -19.77
C ALA A 39 3.26 4.71 -19.48
N SER A 40 2.36 4.21 -20.32
CA SER A 40 0.94 4.50 -20.18
C SER A 40 0.41 3.70 -19.00
N ALA A 41 -0.07 4.38 -17.96
CA ALA A 41 -0.73 3.72 -16.85
C ALA A 41 -2.12 3.23 -17.29
N GLN A 42 -2.41 1.95 -17.09
CA GLN A 42 -3.70 1.33 -17.36
C GLN A 42 -4.50 1.19 -16.06
N ARG A 43 -5.77 1.63 -16.05
CA ARG A 43 -6.68 1.35 -14.94
C ARG A 43 -7.48 0.10 -15.23
N VAL A 44 -7.65 -0.73 -14.22
CA VAL A 44 -8.34 -2.01 -14.31
C VAL A 44 -9.38 -2.14 -13.20
N HIS A 45 -10.54 -2.70 -13.53
CA HIS A 45 -11.45 -3.18 -12.49
C HIS A 45 -10.84 -4.42 -11.84
N ALA A 46 -10.64 -4.35 -10.53
CA ALA A 46 -10.01 -5.41 -9.78
C ALA A 46 -11.03 -6.22 -8.99
N ALA A 47 -10.97 -7.53 -9.09
CA ALA A 47 -11.78 -8.45 -8.31
C ALA A 47 -11.06 -9.78 -8.11
N GLY A 48 -11.37 -10.47 -7.01
CA GLY A 48 -10.79 -11.77 -6.71
C GLY A 48 -11.11 -12.25 -5.31
N ALA A 49 -10.34 -13.25 -4.88
CA ALA A 49 -10.43 -13.87 -3.57
C ALA A 49 -9.07 -13.87 -2.87
N PHE A 50 -9.09 -14.02 -1.55
CA PHE A 50 -7.90 -14.22 -0.74
C PHE A 50 -8.17 -15.16 0.42
N THR A 51 -7.13 -15.86 0.87
CA THR A 51 -7.15 -16.66 2.10
C THR A 51 -6.16 -16.08 3.10
N ALA A 52 -6.48 -16.19 4.39
CA ALA A 52 -5.60 -15.75 5.47
C ALA A 52 -5.10 -16.96 6.28
N ALA A 53 -3.79 -17.03 6.50
CA ALA A 53 -3.16 -17.96 7.42
C ALA A 53 -2.50 -17.16 8.55
N ILE A 54 -2.72 -17.59 9.79
CA ILE A 54 -2.20 -16.94 11.00
C ILE A 54 -1.24 -17.90 11.69
N ASP A 55 -0.05 -17.42 12.03
CA ASP A 55 0.90 -18.19 12.83
C ASP A 55 0.70 -17.87 14.32
N PHE A 56 -0.14 -18.66 14.98
CA PHE A 56 -0.40 -18.49 16.42
C PHE A 56 0.83 -18.72 17.31
N SER A 57 1.91 -19.34 16.81
CA SER A 57 3.15 -19.47 17.58
C SER A 57 3.89 -18.13 17.75
N SER A 58 3.61 -17.17 16.87
CA SER A 58 4.11 -15.79 16.93
C SER A 58 3.21 -14.83 17.72
N LEU A 59 2.10 -15.32 18.30
CA LEU A 59 1.12 -14.46 18.95
C LEU A 59 1.70 -13.80 20.21
N GLU A 60 1.75 -12.49 20.18
CA GLU A 60 2.01 -11.64 21.34
C GLU A 60 0.74 -10.89 21.76
N THR A 61 0.54 -10.77 23.07
CA THR A 61 -0.60 -10.04 23.63
C THR A 61 -0.16 -9.02 24.67
N ARG A 62 -0.85 -7.89 24.72
CA ARG A 62 -0.62 -6.85 25.73
C ARG A 62 -1.93 -6.20 26.15
N ASP A 63 -2.17 -6.09 27.46
CA ASP A 63 -3.27 -5.29 27.98
C ASP A 63 -3.05 -3.81 27.64
N VAL A 64 -4.03 -3.21 26.95
CA VAL A 64 -4.05 -1.76 26.66
C VAL A 64 -4.88 -1.03 27.70
N SER A 65 -5.97 -1.66 28.13
CA SER A 65 -6.85 -1.20 29.21
C SER A 65 -7.49 -2.41 29.90
N THR A 66 -8.33 -2.18 30.91
CA THR A 66 -9.11 -3.25 31.56
C THR A 66 -10.12 -3.94 30.65
N SER A 67 -10.42 -3.37 29.47
CA SER A 67 -11.40 -3.89 28.51
C SER A 67 -10.88 -3.89 27.07
N THR A 68 -9.56 -3.81 26.88
CA THR A 68 -8.95 -3.77 25.55
C THR A 68 -7.63 -4.53 25.56
N CYS A 69 -7.53 -5.51 24.69
CA CYS A 69 -6.32 -6.27 24.45
C CYS A 69 -5.71 -5.94 23.09
N LEU A 70 -4.38 -5.77 23.04
CA LEU A 70 -3.63 -5.71 21.80
C LEU A 70 -3.12 -7.11 21.46
N PHE A 71 -3.44 -7.58 20.26
CA PHE A 71 -2.81 -8.75 19.65
C PHE A 71 -1.83 -8.31 18.57
N GLN A 72 -0.70 -8.98 18.49
CA GLN A 72 0.25 -8.89 17.39
C GLN A 72 0.65 -10.30 16.96
N VAL A 73 0.51 -10.60 15.67
CA VAL A 73 0.71 -11.96 15.14
C VAL A 73 1.20 -11.92 13.71
N GLU A 74 2.10 -12.82 13.34
CA GLU A 74 2.53 -13.02 11.97
C GLU A 74 1.49 -13.81 11.17
N GLY A 75 1.46 -13.56 9.87
CA GLY A 75 0.54 -14.25 8.98
C GLY A 75 0.82 -14.01 7.51
N THR A 76 0.02 -14.69 6.70
CA THR A 76 0.12 -14.66 5.25
C THR A 76 -1.26 -14.48 4.63
N LEU A 77 -1.33 -13.63 3.62
CA LEU A 77 -2.49 -13.49 2.73
C LEU A 77 -2.12 -14.05 1.36
N THR A 78 -2.92 -14.98 0.85
CA THR A 78 -2.76 -15.52 -0.51
C THR A 78 -3.91 -15.02 -1.37
N PHE A 79 -3.61 -14.37 -2.49
CA PHE A 79 -4.58 -13.74 -3.38
C PHE A 79 -4.71 -14.55 -4.68
N THR A 80 -5.92 -14.54 -5.24
CA THR A 80 -6.24 -15.04 -6.58
C THR A 80 -7.19 -14.07 -7.28
N GLY A 81 -7.10 -13.94 -8.61
CA GLY A 81 -7.90 -13.00 -9.41
C GLY A 81 -7.05 -11.89 -10.01
N THR A 82 -7.52 -10.64 -9.98
CA THR A 82 -6.74 -9.50 -10.50
C THR A 82 -5.44 -9.30 -9.73
N LEU A 83 -5.44 -9.54 -8.41
CA LEU A 83 -4.22 -9.75 -7.64
C LEU A 83 -4.04 -11.27 -7.51
N ASP A 84 -2.88 -11.75 -7.92
CA ASP A 84 -2.47 -13.15 -7.79
C ASP A 84 -1.07 -13.20 -7.19
N GLY A 85 -0.94 -13.77 -6.00
CA GLY A 85 0.31 -13.77 -5.26
C GLY A 85 0.14 -13.90 -3.75
N VAL A 86 1.21 -13.60 -3.03
CA VAL A 86 1.29 -13.80 -1.57
C VAL A 86 1.78 -12.52 -0.91
N ALA A 87 1.19 -12.16 0.23
CA ALA A 87 1.72 -11.15 1.14
C ALA A 87 2.00 -11.76 2.51
N SER A 88 3.23 -11.67 2.98
CA SER A 88 3.64 -12.09 4.33
C SER A 88 3.89 -10.86 5.20
N GLY A 89 3.48 -10.91 6.46
CA GLY A 89 3.62 -9.76 7.35
C GLY A 89 3.02 -9.95 8.73
N THR A 90 2.74 -8.83 9.39
CA THR A 90 2.25 -8.79 10.77
C THR A 90 0.87 -8.16 10.83
N THR A 91 -0.06 -8.84 11.51
CA THR A 91 -1.34 -8.28 11.95
C THR A 91 -1.21 -7.71 13.35
N THR A 92 -1.72 -6.49 13.55
CA THR A 92 -1.99 -5.89 14.85
C THR A 92 -3.50 -5.70 15.00
N ALA A 93 -4.08 -6.12 16.12
CA ALA A 93 -5.51 -5.97 16.40
C ALA A 93 -5.76 -5.44 17.81
N LEU A 94 -6.68 -4.49 17.94
CA LEU A 94 -7.22 -4.02 19.21
C LEU A 94 -8.58 -4.68 19.42
N ILE A 95 -8.63 -5.63 20.34
CA ILE A 95 -9.80 -6.44 20.67
C ILE A 95 -10.54 -5.79 21.83
N ASP A 96 -11.86 -5.62 21.69
CA ASP A 96 -12.74 -5.04 22.70
C ASP A 96 -13.07 -6.06 23.82
N ALA A 97 -12.03 -6.62 24.45
CA ALA A 97 -12.11 -7.53 25.59
C ALA A 97 -10.79 -7.53 26.39
N PRO A 98 -10.80 -7.95 27.67
CA PRO A 98 -9.57 -8.23 28.44
C PRO A 98 -8.73 -9.33 27.76
N CYS A 99 -7.40 -9.30 27.89
CA CYS A 99 -6.54 -10.26 27.17
C CYS A 99 -6.82 -11.74 27.51
N LEU A 100 -7.06 -12.06 28.78
CA LEU A 100 -7.36 -13.44 29.18
C LEU A 100 -8.66 -13.97 28.55
N GLU A 101 -9.67 -13.12 28.42
CA GLU A 101 -10.95 -13.46 27.80
C GLU A 101 -10.81 -13.58 26.28
N ALA A 102 -10.08 -12.65 25.66
CA ALA A 102 -9.79 -12.68 24.23
C ALA A 102 -9.02 -13.95 23.81
N LEU A 103 -7.99 -14.33 24.59
CA LEU A 103 -7.16 -15.51 24.32
C LEU A 103 -7.89 -16.85 24.46
N SER A 104 -8.89 -16.90 25.33
CA SER A 104 -9.68 -18.11 25.58
C SER A 104 -10.90 -18.24 24.66
N SER A 105 -11.15 -17.24 23.82
CA SER A 105 -12.30 -17.19 22.92
C SER A 105 -11.91 -17.46 21.47
N PRO A 106 -12.78 -18.07 20.66
CA PRO A 106 -12.54 -18.19 19.22
C PRO A 106 -12.35 -16.82 18.54
N PRO A 107 -11.53 -16.73 17.46
CA PRO A 107 -11.41 -15.52 16.67
C PRO A 107 -12.78 -15.00 16.19
N GLY A 108 -13.00 -13.68 16.28
CA GLY A 108 -14.26 -13.03 15.89
C GLY A 108 -15.36 -13.08 16.95
N THR A 109 -15.08 -13.61 18.15
CA THR A 109 -16.02 -13.53 19.29
C THR A 109 -16.31 -12.08 19.67
N PHE A 110 -15.25 -11.27 19.74
CA PHE A 110 -15.33 -9.86 20.09
C PHE A 110 -15.20 -8.98 18.85
N ARG A 111 -15.63 -7.72 18.98
CA ARG A 111 -15.28 -6.69 18.01
C ARG A 111 -13.78 -6.39 18.11
N ASP A 112 -13.13 -6.17 16.98
CA ASP A 112 -11.78 -5.64 16.94
C ASP A 112 -11.55 -4.67 15.78
N VAL A 113 -10.55 -3.81 15.94
CA VAL A 113 -9.98 -2.99 14.85
C VAL A 113 -8.59 -3.52 14.57
N PHE A 114 -8.30 -3.84 13.31
CA PHE A 114 -7.04 -4.47 12.95
C PHE A 114 -6.35 -3.80 11.76
N ARG A 115 -5.05 -4.07 11.66
CA ARG A 115 -4.20 -3.73 10.53
C ARG A 115 -3.16 -4.82 10.32
N PHE A 116 -3.11 -5.35 9.11
CA PHE A 116 -2.00 -6.12 8.57
C PHE A 116 -1.13 -5.21 7.71
N ASP A 117 0.18 -5.26 7.94
CA ASP A 117 1.21 -4.68 7.07
C ASP A 117 2.15 -5.81 6.63
N GLY A 118 2.38 -5.96 5.33
CA GLY A 118 3.25 -7.00 4.80
C GLY A 118 3.76 -6.73 3.39
N ASP A 119 4.65 -7.58 2.93
CA ASP A 119 5.29 -7.48 1.62
C ASP A 119 4.60 -8.40 0.62
N PHE A 120 3.99 -7.83 -0.42
CA PHE A 120 3.35 -8.58 -1.50
C PHE A 120 4.35 -8.94 -2.59
N THR A 121 4.26 -10.17 -3.09
CA THR A 121 4.93 -10.65 -4.30
C THR A 121 3.95 -11.43 -5.17
N GLY A 122 3.83 -11.01 -6.43
CA GLY A 122 2.93 -11.67 -7.38
C GLY A 122 2.71 -10.83 -8.63
N THR A 123 1.47 -10.80 -9.10
CA THR A 123 1.04 -10.00 -10.25
C THR A 123 -0.21 -9.18 -9.94
N VAL A 124 -0.36 -8.08 -10.68
CA VAL A 124 -1.58 -7.27 -10.74
C VAL A 124 -1.99 -7.19 -12.20
N ASP A 125 -3.13 -7.78 -12.56
CA ASP A 125 -3.60 -7.89 -13.94
C ASP A 125 -2.53 -8.48 -14.89
N GLY A 126 -1.81 -9.49 -14.40
CA GLY A 126 -0.69 -10.14 -15.11
C GLY A 126 0.64 -9.38 -15.11
N VAL A 127 0.67 -8.12 -14.65
CA VAL A 127 1.92 -7.34 -14.53
C VAL A 127 2.64 -7.71 -13.23
N PRO A 128 3.93 -8.09 -13.26
CA PRO A 128 4.71 -8.38 -12.06
C PRO A 128 4.67 -7.21 -11.06
N ALA A 129 4.40 -7.53 -9.80
CA ALA A 129 4.27 -6.55 -8.74
C ALA A 129 4.86 -7.07 -7.43
N THR A 130 5.78 -6.27 -6.88
CA THR A 130 6.35 -6.46 -5.55
C THR A 130 6.29 -5.13 -4.80
N GLY A 131 5.83 -5.15 -3.55
CA GLY A 131 5.79 -3.96 -2.71
C GLY A 131 4.85 -4.08 -1.52
N ASP A 132 4.66 -2.98 -0.81
CA ASP A 132 3.91 -2.95 0.45
C ASP A 132 2.42 -3.24 0.21
N LEU A 133 1.86 -4.14 1.02
CA LEU A 133 0.44 -4.41 1.12
C LEU A 133 -0.06 -4.10 2.53
N ARG A 134 -1.12 -3.31 2.60
CA ARG A 134 -1.86 -3.05 3.85
C ARG A 134 -3.27 -3.57 3.74
N TYR A 135 -3.71 -4.29 4.76
CA TYR A 135 -5.09 -4.76 4.91
C TYR A 135 -5.61 -4.33 6.28
N ALA A 136 -6.60 -3.44 6.33
CA ALA A 136 -7.06 -2.85 7.58
C ALA A 136 -8.57 -2.69 7.62
N GLY A 137 -9.16 -2.88 8.80
CA GLY A 137 -10.60 -2.83 8.94
C GLY A 137 -11.09 -3.12 10.35
N ILE A 138 -12.34 -3.56 10.40
CA ILE A 138 -13.06 -3.90 11.63
C ILE A 138 -13.60 -5.32 11.49
N THR A 139 -13.36 -6.13 12.52
CA THR A 139 -14.03 -7.41 12.70
C THR A 139 -15.25 -7.18 13.59
N ARG A 140 -16.43 -7.64 13.14
CA ARG A 140 -17.66 -7.61 13.96
C ARG A 140 -17.76 -8.91 14.78
N PRO A 141 -18.49 -8.91 15.90
CA PRO A 141 -18.86 -10.15 16.58
C PRO A 141 -19.51 -11.13 15.60
N GLY A 142 -19.07 -12.39 15.63
CA GLY A 142 -19.36 -13.39 14.60
C GLY A 142 -18.29 -13.48 13.50
N GLY A 143 -17.27 -12.61 13.53
CA GLY A 143 -16.05 -12.68 12.73
C GLY A 143 -16.13 -12.10 11.31
N ALA A 144 -17.25 -11.49 10.94
CA ALA A 144 -17.40 -10.81 9.65
C ALA A 144 -16.53 -9.54 9.59
N ILE A 145 -15.83 -9.34 8.47
CA ILE A 145 -14.86 -8.25 8.30
C ILE A 145 -15.33 -7.22 7.28
N ASP A 146 -15.19 -5.94 7.66
CA ASP A 146 -15.29 -4.77 6.78
C ASP A 146 -13.94 -4.07 6.71
N ALA A 147 -13.26 -4.16 5.56
CA ALA A 147 -11.87 -3.78 5.44
C ALA A 147 -11.50 -3.26 4.04
N THR A 148 -10.34 -2.61 3.98
CA THR A 148 -9.71 -2.12 2.76
C THR A 148 -8.34 -2.75 2.58
N ILE A 149 -8.01 -3.15 1.36
CA ILE A 149 -6.69 -3.62 0.93
C ILE A 149 -6.06 -2.54 0.05
N ILE A 150 -4.82 -2.16 0.35
CA ILE A 150 -4.05 -1.19 -0.42
C ILE A 150 -2.72 -1.84 -0.79
N LEU A 151 -2.43 -1.91 -2.09
CA LEU A 151 -1.14 -2.35 -2.63
C LEU A 151 -0.38 -1.16 -3.19
N ARG A 152 0.90 -1.06 -2.84
CA ARG A 152 1.85 -0.06 -3.35
C ARG A 152 3.10 -0.75 -3.89
N ALA A 153 3.04 -1.16 -5.16
CA ALA A 153 4.20 -1.64 -5.89
C ALA A 153 4.70 -0.55 -6.87
N GLU A 154 5.91 -0.75 -7.41
CA GLU A 154 6.51 0.18 -8.36
C GLU A 154 5.72 0.24 -9.68
N GLN A 155 5.37 -0.94 -10.21
CA GLN A 155 4.67 -1.13 -11.48
C GLN A 155 3.16 -1.26 -11.33
N ALA A 156 2.65 -1.38 -10.10
CA ALA A 156 1.22 -1.55 -9.85
C ALA A 156 0.76 -0.94 -8.53
N ARG A 157 -0.48 -0.45 -8.49
CA ARG A 157 -1.16 0.01 -7.28
C ARG A 157 -2.57 -0.53 -7.25
N ALA A 158 -3.10 -0.84 -6.08
CA ALA A 158 -4.49 -1.25 -5.94
C ALA A 158 -5.14 -0.64 -4.69
N GLN A 159 -6.43 -0.34 -4.80
CA GLN A 159 -7.29 0.00 -3.67
C GLN A 159 -8.57 -0.82 -3.79
N LEU A 160 -8.75 -1.73 -2.84
CA LEU A 160 -9.78 -2.76 -2.88
C LEU A 160 -10.55 -2.74 -1.56
N ARG A 161 -11.84 -3.05 -1.62
CA ARG A 161 -12.69 -3.28 -0.46
C ARG A 161 -13.02 -4.76 -0.38
N THR A 162 -13.08 -5.28 0.84
CA THR A 162 -13.64 -6.62 1.06
C THR A 162 -15.13 -6.62 0.75
N VAL A 163 -15.61 -7.72 0.18
CA VAL A 163 -17.04 -7.92 -0.08
C VAL A 163 -17.58 -8.91 0.94
N ASP A 164 -17.04 -10.13 0.94
CA ASP A 164 -17.34 -11.15 1.94
C ASP A 164 -16.02 -11.61 2.55
N ALA A 165 -15.74 -11.26 3.81
CA ALA A 165 -14.51 -11.64 4.49
C ALA A 165 -14.78 -12.09 5.92
N GLN A 166 -14.03 -13.09 6.36
CA GLN A 166 -14.15 -13.73 7.67
C GLN A 166 -12.78 -13.89 8.32
N VAL A 167 -12.69 -13.57 9.61
CA VAL A 167 -11.46 -13.70 10.40
C VAL A 167 -10.91 -15.13 10.38
N GLY A 168 -9.59 -15.26 10.18
CA GLY A 168 -8.90 -16.55 10.12
C GLY A 168 -9.21 -17.41 8.89
N VAL A 169 -10.00 -16.90 7.93
CA VAL A 169 -10.38 -17.63 6.71
C VAL A 169 -9.92 -16.86 5.47
N GLY A 170 -10.28 -15.59 5.37
CA GLY A 170 -10.09 -14.78 4.15
C GLY A 170 -11.41 -14.34 3.57
N GLY A 171 -11.46 -14.06 2.27
CA GLY A 171 -12.65 -13.49 1.65
C GLY A 171 -12.53 -13.15 0.17
N THR A 172 -13.42 -12.29 -0.29
CA THR A 172 -13.42 -11.72 -1.64
C THR A 172 -13.20 -10.22 -1.59
N TYR A 173 -12.69 -9.66 -2.69
CA TYR A 173 -12.44 -8.23 -2.81
C TYR A 173 -12.91 -7.68 -4.16
N ARG A 174 -13.17 -6.38 -4.19
CA ARG A 174 -13.43 -5.61 -5.41
C ARG A 174 -12.84 -4.20 -5.29
N GLY A 175 -12.47 -3.59 -6.42
CA GLY A 175 -12.00 -2.22 -6.45
C GLY A 175 -11.32 -1.85 -7.75
N VAL A 176 -10.25 -1.08 -7.65
CA VAL A 176 -9.50 -0.57 -8.80
C VAL A 176 -8.02 -0.88 -8.62
N ALA A 177 -7.40 -1.33 -9.70
CA ALA A 177 -5.97 -1.44 -9.86
C ALA A 177 -5.47 -0.47 -10.95
N VAL A 178 -4.21 -0.05 -10.83
CA VAL A 178 -3.51 0.73 -11.84
C VAL A 178 -2.17 0.06 -12.09
N THR A 179 -1.90 -0.33 -13.31
CA THR A 179 -0.64 -0.93 -13.76
C THR A 179 0.11 0.02 -14.69
N LYS A 180 1.44 -0.08 -14.72
CA LYS A 180 2.28 0.58 -15.74
C LYS A 180 2.65 -0.47 -16.78
N GLY A 181 2.38 -0.17 -18.04
CA GLY A 181 2.85 -0.95 -19.19
C GLY A 181 4.27 -0.60 -19.60
#